data_AF-D2EG58-F1
#
_entry.id   AF-D2EG58-F1
#
_cell.length_a   1.000
_cell.length_b   1.000
_cell.length_c   1.000
_cell.angle_alpha   90.00
_cell.angle_beta   90.00
_cell.angle_gamma   90.00
#
_symmetry.space_group_name_H-M   'P 1'
#
loop_
_entity.id
_entity.type
_entity.pdbx_description
1 polymer ?
#
loop_
_entity_poly.entity_id
_entity_poly.type
_entity_poly.pdbx_seq_one_letter_code
_entity_poly.pdbx_strand_id
1 'polypeptide(L)'
;MKVKVRGIYSTAITKLLLDEKIEVTQAAEAIKNALKIEDESKPDIIIEDTETKEGVYIYGNGSEKIVNLLKEKLKMSIFYKEEIGKIYCGIIKNTDQKAKSIVISLPDDEEGVLDLKSFWGYVKPGAKILVQSKGTYDGKIMLSTQLRIFGDNIIIIKNGFTKMSKGIHSNEGKTKLYDIAKGLNLKEWGILWVQGAEDKEEEVLKQELEELQKKEAEINEKFNNCNEPSIIYERHEQILYIVRSK
;
A
#
# COMPACT_ATOMS: atom_id res chain seq x y z
N MET A 1 -1.83 13.40 -16.55
CA MET A 1 -2.10 12.25 -15.66
C MET A 1 -1.03 11.23 -15.97
N LYS A 2 -0.17 10.92 -15.00
CA LYS A 2 1.02 10.10 -15.20
C LYS A 2 0.88 8.80 -14.45
N VAL A 3 1.14 7.69 -15.14
CA VAL A 3 1.00 6.34 -14.60
C VAL A 3 2.37 5.73 -14.41
N LYS A 4 2.60 5.12 -13.26
CA LYS A 4 3.76 4.28 -13.02
C LYS A 4 3.34 2.82 -13.06
N VAL A 5 4.04 2.02 -13.85
CA VAL A 5 3.75 0.60 -13.98
C VAL A 5 4.95 -0.21 -13.51
N ARG A 6 4.72 -1.14 -12.59
CA ARG A 6 5.73 -2.04 -12.04
C ARG A 6 5.26 -3.50 -12.09
N GLY A 7 6.22 -4.41 -12.01
CA GLY A 7 5.94 -5.84 -11.98
C GLY A 7 6.09 -6.54 -13.34
N ILE A 8 5.66 -7.80 -13.40
CA ILE A 8 5.80 -8.69 -14.54
C ILE A 8 4.91 -8.27 -15.71
N TYR A 9 3.80 -7.57 -15.45
CA TYR A 9 2.90 -7.07 -16.49
C TYR A 9 3.33 -5.71 -17.06
N SER A 10 4.40 -5.12 -16.54
CA SER A 10 4.79 -3.73 -16.80
C SER A 10 4.96 -3.40 -18.28
N THR A 11 5.63 -4.25 -19.06
CA THR A 11 5.85 -4.02 -20.50
C THR A 11 4.53 -3.93 -21.28
N ALA A 12 3.61 -4.88 -21.08
CA ALA A 12 2.36 -4.96 -21.83
C ALA A 12 1.40 -3.82 -21.47
N ILE A 13 1.26 -3.55 -20.17
CA ILE A 13 0.40 -2.47 -19.68
C ILE A 13 0.97 -1.11 -20.13
N THR A 14 2.28 -0.90 -20.02
CA THR A 14 2.93 0.35 -20.48
C THR A 14 2.66 0.59 -21.96
N LYS A 15 2.82 -0.44 -22.80
CA LYS A 15 2.54 -0.31 -24.24
C LYS A 15 1.09 0.06 -24.52
N LEU A 16 0.13 -0.60 -23.87
CA LEU A 16 -1.30 -0.30 -23.99
C LEU A 16 -1.61 1.15 -23.60
N LEU A 17 -1.06 1.62 -22.48
CA LEU A 17 -1.25 3.00 -22.00
C LEU A 17 -0.72 4.03 -23.02
N LEU A 18 0.48 3.79 -23.56
CA LEU A 18 1.07 4.68 -24.55
C LEU A 18 0.28 4.72 -25.86
N ASP A 19 -0.25 3.58 -26.31
CA ASP A 19 -1.10 3.49 -27.51
C ASP A 19 -2.38 4.33 -27.35
N GLU A 20 -2.86 4.47 -26.11
CA GLU A 20 -4.02 5.28 -25.72
C GLU A 20 -3.62 6.70 -25.27
N LYS A 21 -2.38 7.12 -25.56
CA LYS A 21 -1.83 8.46 -25.26
C LYS A 21 -1.83 8.81 -23.77
N ILE A 22 -1.74 7.82 -22.90
CA ILE A 22 -1.56 8.01 -21.46
C ILE A 22 -0.07 8.03 -21.16
N GLU A 23 0.36 9.08 -20.45
CA GLU A 23 1.76 9.28 -20.06
C GLU A 23 2.19 8.26 -19.01
N VAL A 24 3.36 7.65 -19.22
CA VAL A 24 3.99 6.73 -18.28
C VAL A 24 5.26 7.37 -17.71
N THR A 25 5.47 7.24 -16.41
CA THR A 25 6.63 7.80 -15.68
C THR A 25 7.30 6.73 -14.81
N GLN A 26 8.56 6.95 -14.43
CA GLN A 26 9.35 6.09 -13.53
C GLN A 26 9.38 4.61 -13.98
N ALA A 27 9.45 4.39 -15.30
CA ALA A 27 9.53 3.06 -15.90
C ALA A 27 10.86 2.37 -15.55
N ALA A 28 10.86 1.03 -15.52
CA ALA A 28 12.10 0.27 -15.36
C ALA A 28 13.05 0.52 -16.55
N GLU A 29 14.36 0.49 -16.32
CA GLU A 29 15.39 0.83 -17.33
C GLU A 29 15.23 0.07 -18.65
N ALA A 30 14.93 -1.24 -18.59
CA ALA A 30 14.65 -2.05 -19.77
C ALA A 30 13.47 -1.52 -20.60
N ILE A 31 12.44 -1.00 -19.94
CA ILE A 31 11.22 -0.46 -20.58
C ILE A 31 11.47 0.97 -21.07
N LYS A 32 12.23 1.79 -20.32
CA LYS A 32 12.66 3.12 -20.76
C LYS A 32 13.32 3.06 -22.13
N ASN A 33 14.29 2.15 -22.28
CA ASN A 33 15.04 2.01 -23.52
C ASN A 33 14.16 1.46 -24.65
N ALA A 34 13.30 0.49 -24.36
CA ALA A 34 12.44 -0.14 -25.37
C ALA A 34 11.32 0.79 -25.87
N LEU A 35 10.72 1.60 -24.98
CA LEU A 35 9.54 2.42 -25.28
C LEU A 35 9.82 3.93 -25.26
N LYS A 36 11.08 4.34 -25.08
CA LYS A 36 11.54 5.74 -25.06
C LYS A 36 10.84 6.58 -23.99
N ILE A 37 10.78 6.06 -22.77
CA ILE A 37 10.18 6.74 -21.62
C ILE A 37 11.31 7.34 -20.78
N GLU A 38 11.37 8.67 -20.70
CA GLU A 38 12.40 9.39 -19.93
C GLU A 38 11.83 10.13 -18.71
N ASP A 39 10.50 10.22 -18.60
CA ASP A 39 9.83 10.93 -17.51
C ASP A 39 10.04 10.20 -16.16
N GLU A 40 10.56 10.93 -15.17
CA GLU A 40 10.80 10.46 -13.78
C GLU A 40 9.95 11.18 -12.72
N SER A 41 9.00 12.03 -13.15
CA SER A 41 8.15 12.79 -12.24
C SER A 41 7.23 11.92 -11.37
N LYS A 42 6.66 12.51 -10.32
CA LYS A 42 5.76 11.82 -9.40
C LYS A 42 4.54 11.27 -10.17
N PRO A 43 4.19 9.99 -10.04
CA PRO A 43 3.00 9.43 -10.67
C PRO A 43 1.72 9.86 -9.95
N ASP A 44 0.64 10.03 -10.71
CA ASP A 44 -0.72 10.20 -10.17
C ASP A 44 -1.35 8.83 -9.84
N ILE A 45 -0.97 7.79 -10.60
CA ILE A 45 -1.52 6.44 -10.53
C ILE A 45 -0.37 5.44 -10.55
N ILE A 46 -0.47 4.40 -9.72
CA ILE A 46 0.46 3.28 -9.69
C ILE A 46 -0.28 2.01 -10.05
N ILE A 47 0.35 1.21 -10.92
CA ILE A 47 -0.06 -0.14 -11.30
C ILE A 47 1.06 -1.10 -10.91
N GLU A 48 0.77 -2.11 -10.10
CA GLU A 48 1.74 -3.13 -9.71
C GLU A 48 1.12 -4.53 -9.60
N ASP A 49 1.93 -5.58 -9.73
CA ASP A 49 1.43 -6.95 -9.60
C ASP A 49 0.86 -7.22 -8.20
N THR A 50 -0.10 -8.13 -8.12
CA THR A 50 -0.51 -8.70 -6.84
C THR A 50 0.55 -9.61 -6.24
N GLU A 51 0.40 -9.92 -4.96
CA GLU A 51 1.31 -10.83 -4.25
C GLU A 51 1.42 -12.20 -4.94
N THR A 52 0.30 -12.72 -5.48
CA THR A 52 0.26 -13.99 -6.22
C THR A 52 0.73 -13.86 -7.67
N LYS A 53 0.91 -12.63 -8.18
CA LYS A 53 1.22 -12.32 -9.58
C LYS A 53 0.17 -12.85 -10.57
N GLU A 54 -1.07 -12.95 -10.14
CA GLU A 54 -2.21 -13.38 -10.98
C GLU A 54 -2.98 -12.19 -11.57
N GLY A 55 -2.50 -10.96 -11.31
CA GLY A 55 -3.01 -9.74 -11.88
C GLY A 55 -2.33 -8.50 -11.31
N VAL A 56 -3.00 -7.36 -11.36
CA VAL A 56 -2.44 -6.05 -10.96
C VAL A 56 -3.37 -5.27 -10.05
N TYR A 57 -2.80 -4.57 -9.07
CA TYR A 57 -3.43 -3.50 -8.31
C TYR A 57 -3.26 -2.17 -9.04
N ILE A 58 -4.35 -1.39 -9.11
CA ILE A 58 -4.36 -0.04 -9.69
C ILE A 58 -4.89 0.92 -8.64
N TYR A 59 -4.08 1.89 -8.21
CA TYR A 59 -4.44 2.87 -7.19
C TYR A 59 -3.86 4.26 -7.47
N GLY A 60 -4.45 5.29 -6.86
CA GLY A 60 -4.08 6.69 -7.07
C GLY A 60 -5.23 7.54 -7.60
N ASN A 61 -5.00 8.85 -7.73
CA ASN A 61 -6.04 9.79 -8.14
C ASN A 61 -6.38 9.61 -9.62
N GLY A 62 -7.65 9.37 -9.92
CA GLY A 62 -8.11 9.10 -11.29
C GLY A 62 -7.92 7.67 -11.76
N SER A 63 -7.62 6.72 -10.86
CA SER A 63 -7.49 5.28 -11.18
C SER A 63 -8.68 4.76 -11.99
N GLU A 64 -9.91 5.19 -11.68
CA GLU A 64 -11.14 4.79 -12.38
C GLU A 64 -11.07 4.98 -13.92
N LYS A 65 -10.34 5.99 -14.41
CA LYS A 65 -10.15 6.18 -15.87
C LYS A 65 -9.33 5.05 -16.48
N ILE A 66 -8.24 4.66 -15.83
CA ILE A 66 -7.37 3.56 -16.26
C ILE A 66 -8.13 2.24 -16.20
N VAL A 67 -8.89 2.03 -15.12
CA VAL A 67 -9.76 0.87 -14.95
C VAL A 67 -10.73 0.72 -16.12
N ASN A 68 -11.44 1.79 -16.49
CA ASN A 68 -12.43 1.75 -17.56
C ASN A 68 -11.77 1.49 -18.92
N LEU A 69 -10.60 2.07 -19.16
CA LEU A 69 -9.81 1.76 -20.35
C LEU A 69 -9.44 0.27 -20.40
N LEU A 70 -8.91 -0.28 -19.31
CA LEU A 70 -8.52 -1.69 -19.27
C LEU A 70 -9.73 -2.62 -19.41
N LYS A 71 -10.90 -2.25 -18.86
CA LYS A 71 -12.16 -2.98 -19.10
C LYS A 71 -12.55 -3.02 -20.57
N GLU A 72 -12.37 -1.93 -21.30
CA GLU A 72 -12.65 -1.86 -22.74
C GLU A 72 -11.72 -2.78 -23.54
N LYS A 73 -10.41 -2.74 -23.23
CA LYS A 73 -9.37 -3.48 -23.98
C LYS A 73 -9.24 -4.94 -23.58
N LEU A 74 -9.46 -5.27 -22.31
CA LEU A 74 -9.27 -6.60 -21.73
C LEU A 74 -10.62 -7.23 -21.38
N LYS A 75 -11.45 -7.47 -22.40
CA LYS A 75 -12.84 -7.94 -22.24
C LYS A 75 -13.01 -9.28 -21.52
N MET A 76 -11.95 -10.10 -21.48
CA MET A 76 -11.94 -11.40 -20.80
C MET A 76 -11.39 -11.32 -19.37
N SER A 77 -10.99 -10.14 -18.90
CA SER A 77 -10.48 -9.96 -17.55
C SER A 77 -11.60 -9.67 -16.56
N ILE A 78 -11.41 -10.13 -15.33
CA ILE A 78 -12.34 -9.85 -14.23
C ILE A 78 -11.81 -8.66 -13.44
N PHE A 79 -12.69 -7.70 -13.14
CA PHE A 79 -12.33 -6.45 -12.50
C PHE A 79 -13.05 -6.32 -11.16
N TYR A 80 -12.29 -6.23 -10.07
CA TYR A 80 -12.82 -6.04 -8.72
C TYR A 80 -12.41 -4.68 -8.18
N LYS A 81 -13.37 -3.92 -7.67
CA LYS A 81 -13.09 -2.72 -6.90
C LYS A 81 -12.99 -3.11 -5.44
N GLU A 82 -11.87 -2.79 -4.84
CA GLU A 82 -11.60 -3.06 -3.45
C GLU A 82 -11.03 -1.83 -2.75
N GLU A 83 -11.50 -1.58 -1.54
CA GLU A 83 -10.95 -0.57 -0.66
C GLU A 83 -9.93 -1.24 0.26
N ILE A 84 -8.67 -0.89 0.08
CA ILE A 84 -7.57 -1.40 0.91
C ILE A 84 -7.04 -0.30 1.84
N GLY A 85 -6.15 -0.68 2.75
CA GLY A 85 -5.46 0.27 3.60
C GLY A 85 -6.30 0.83 4.74
N LYS A 86 -7.60 0.48 4.80
CA LYS A 86 -8.46 0.71 5.98
C LYS A 86 -7.84 0.05 7.20
N ILE A 87 -7.75 0.80 8.28
CA ILE A 87 -7.28 0.34 9.59
C ILE A 87 -8.50 0.17 10.48
N TYR A 88 -8.64 -1.02 11.05
CA TYR A 88 -9.76 -1.41 11.88
C TYR A 88 -9.32 -1.65 13.33
N CYS A 89 -10.22 -1.29 14.25
CA CYS A 89 -10.29 -1.98 15.54
C CYS A 89 -11.03 -3.29 15.28
N GLY A 90 -10.29 -4.40 15.17
CA GLY A 90 -10.88 -5.73 15.03
C GLY A 90 -10.99 -6.43 16.38
N ILE A 91 -11.88 -7.42 16.47
CA ILE A 91 -11.98 -8.31 17.63
C ILE A 91 -11.59 -9.73 17.23
N ILE A 92 -10.65 -10.34 17.97
CA ILE A 92 -10.21 -11.71 17.70
C ILE A 92 -11.39 -12.66 17.98
N LYS A 93 -11.84 -13.40 16.96
CA LYS A 93 -12.93 -14.37 17.10
C LYS A 93 -12.39 -15.73 17.49
N ASN A 94 -11.56 -16.33 16.64
CA ASN A 94 -10.93 -17.63 16.87
C ASN A 94 -9.69 -17.83 15.95
N THR A 95 -9.08 -19.00 16.04
CA THR A 95 -8.04 -19.45 15.12
C THR A 95 -8.58 -20.56 14.21
N ASP A 96 -8.21 -20.49 12.93
CA ASP A 96 -8.35 -21.61 12.00
C ASP A 96 -7.00 -22.32 11.89
N GLN A 97 -6.89 -23.48 12.53
CA GLN A 97 -5.65 -24.27 12.52
C GLN A 97 -5.33 -24.86 11.14
N LYS A 98 -6.34 -25.14 10.31
CA LYS A 98 -6.14 -25.71 8.98
C LYS A 98 -5.58 -24.65 8.03
N ALA A 99 -6.20 -23.47 8.04
CA ALA A 99 -5.75 -22.33 7.25
C ALA A 99 -4.52 -21.63 7.85
N LYS A 100 -4.14 -21.97 9.09
CA LYS A 100 -3.07 -21.30 9.87
C LYS A 100 -3.32 -19.79 9.96
N SER A 101 -4.53 -19.42 10.32
CA SER A 101 -4.96 -18.02 10.36
C SER A 101 -5.78 -17.70 11.60
N ILE A 102 -5.94 -16.41 11.87
CA ILE A 102 -6.77 -15.85 12.94
C ILE A 102 -7.95 -15.13 12.26
N VAL A 103 -9.17 -15.47 12.68
CA VAL A 103 -10.39 -14.79 12.20
C VAL A 103 -10.67 -13.60 13.09
N ILE A 104 -10.84 -12.44 12.46
CA ILE A 104 -11.05 -11.15 13.11
C ILE A 104 -12.42 -10.63 12.70
N SER A 105 -13.26 -10.32 13.68
CA SER A 105 -14.51 -9.59 13.45
C SER A 105 -14.22 -8.14 13.13
N LEU A 106 -14.83 -7.66 12.05
CA LEU A 106 -14.77 -6.30 11.54
C LEU A 106 -16.18 -5.67 11.65
N PRO A 107 -16.35 -4.37 11.32
CA PRO A 107 -17.65 -3.72 11.26
C PRO A 107 -18.62 -4.43 10.29
N ASP A 108 -19.92 -4.12 10.42
CA ASP A 108 -20.96 -4.59 9.49
C ASP A 108 -21.03 -6.12 9.33
N ASP A 109 -20.73 -6.86 10.41
CA ASP A 109 -20.66 -8.32 10.46
C ASP A 109 -19.67 -8.96 9.47
N GLU A 110 -18.70 -8.18 8.96
CA GLU A 110 -17.63 -8.69 8.11
C GLU A 110 -16.56 -9.44 8.93
N GLU A 111 -15.85 -10.35 8.25
CA GLU A 111 -14.72 -11.07 8.80
C GLU A 111 -13.47 -10.87 7.96
N GLY A 112 -12.36 -10.61 8.65
CA GLY A 112 -11.03 -10.60 8.06
C GLY A 112 -10.16 -11.72 8.61
N VAL A 113 -9.09 -12.00 7.88
CA VAL A 113 -8.18 -13.10 8.14
C VAL A 113 -6.75 -12.58 8.27
N LEU A 114 -6.12 -12.90 9.38
CA LEU A 114 -4.71 -12.58 9.66
C LEU A 114 -3.88 -13.88 9.64
N ASP A 115 -2.77 -13.91 8.89
CA ASP A 115 -1.85 -15.05 8.88
C ASP A 115 -1.22 -15.22 10.26
N LEU A 116 -1.32 -16.43 10.82
CA LEU A 116 -0.77 -16.78 12.12
C LEU A 116 0.76 -16.60 12.15
N LYS A 117 1.46 -16.80 11.03
CA LYS A 117 2.92 -16.60 10.92
C LYS A 117 3.34 -15.13 11.07
N SER A 118 2.43 -14.21 10.74
CA SER A 118 2.68 -12.77 10.80
C SER A 118 2.29 -12.17 12.15
N PHE A 119 1.64 -12.95 13.02
CA PHE A 119 1.17 -12.50 14.33
C PHE A 119 2.13 -12.92 15.46
N TRP A 120 2.85 -11.94 15.98
CA TRP A 120 3.77 -12.11 17.11
C TRP A 120 3.04 -11.74 18.42
N GLY A 121 2.19 -12.64 18.91
CA GLY A 121 1.42 -12.40 20.13
C GLY A 121 0.57 -13.59 20.56
N TYR A 122 -0.05 -13.47 21.74
CA TYR A 122 -1.01 -14.45 22.23
C TYR A 122 -2.37 -14.21 21.60
N VAL A 123 -2.92 -15.25 20.97
CA VAL A 123 -4.28 -15.18 20.42
C VAL A 123 -5.28 -15.37 21.55
N LYS A 124 -5.97 -14.31 21.92
CA LYS A 124 -7.03 -14.33 22.94
C LYS A 124 -8.36 -13.93 22.30
N PRO A 125 -9.32 -14.86 22.16
CA PRO A 125 -10.68 -14.53 21.72
C PRO A 125 -11.28 -13.38 22.54
N GLY A 126 -11.99 -12.47 21.87
CA GLY A 126 -12.58 -11.26 22.45
C GLY A 126 -11.60 -10.10 22.68
N ALA A 127 -10.29 -10.30 22.49
CA ALA A 127 -9.33 -9.20 22.58
C ALA A 127 -9.40 -8.32 21.33
N LYS A 128 -9.30 -7.00 21.53
CA LYS A 128 -9.16 -6.05 20.42
C LYS A 128 -7.77 -6.09 19.82
N ILE A 129 -7.71 -5.88 18.51
CA ILE A 129 -6.48 -5.88 17.72
C ILE A 129 -6.56 -4.81 16.65
N LEU A 130 -5.44 -4.09 16.44
CA LEU A 130 -5.33 -3.09 15.40
C LEU A 130 -4.79 -3.75 14.12
N VAL A 131 -5.56 -3.70 13.04
CA VAL A 131 -5.26 -4.42 11.79
C VAL A 131 -5.54 -3.55 10.57
N GLN A 132 -4.75 -3.72 9.50
CA GLN A 132 -4.92 -3.02 8.22
C GLN A 132 -5.28 -4.02 7.12
N SER A 133 -6.26 -3.66 6.28
CA SER A 133 -6.64 -4.42 5.08
C SER A 133 -5.58 -4.37 3.99
N LYS A 134 -5.29 -5.53 3.40
CA LYS A 134 -4.32 -5.72 2.31
C LYS A 134 -4.96 -6.10 0.97
N GLY A 135 -6.26 -6.31 0.95
CA GLY A 135 -6.98 -6.85 -0.20
C GLY A 135 -7.80 -8.08 0.19
N THR A 136 -8.49 -8.67 -0.78
CA THR A 136 -9.39 -9.80 -0.60
C THR A 136 -8.85 -10.98 -1.37
N TYR A 137 -8.79 -12.13 -0.72
CA TYR A 137 -8.39 -13.39 -1.33
C TYR A 137 -9.41 -14.47 -1.00
N ASP A 138 -9.90 -15.17 -2.04
CA ASP A 138 -10.91 -16.22 -1.91
C ASP A 138 -12.15 -15.77 -1.11
N GLY A 139 -12.59 -14.51 -1.35
CA GLY A 139 -13.73 -13.91 -0.66
C GLY A 139 -13.48 -13.46 0.78
N LYS A 140 -12.22 -13.49 1.26
CA LYS A 140 -11.85 -13.10 2.63
C LYS A 140 -10.96 -11.86 2.64
N ILE A 141 -11.26 -10.91 3.52
CA ILE A 141 -10.45 -9.71 3.71
C ILE A 141 -9.14 -10.10 4.39
N MET A 142 -8.01 -9.92 3.70
CA MET A 142 -6.68 -10.20 4.22
C MET A 142 -6.19 -9.04 5.09
N LEU A 143 -5.73 -9.35 6.30
CA LEU A 143 -5.35 -8.39 7.31
C LEU A 143 -3.85 -8.44 7.65
N SER A 144 -3.35 -7.36 8.25
CA SER A 144 -1.97 -7.23 8.70
C SER A 144 -1.87 -6.39 9.97
N THR A 145 -1.05 -6.82 10.92
CA THR A 145 -0.66 -6.03 12.11
C THR A 145 0.53 -5.10 11.86
N GLN A 146 1.28 -5.32 10.77
CA GLN A 146 2.27 -4.37 10.29
C GLN A 146 1.54 -3.24 9.55
N LEU A 147 1.12 -2.24 10.31
CA LEU A 147 0.41 -1.06 9.80
C LEU A 147 1.33 -0.17 8.97
N ARG A 148 0.75 0.47 7.97
CA ARG A 148 1.42 1.46 7.12
C ARG A 148 0.59 2.73 7.07
N ILE A 149 1.21 3.84 7.41
CA ILE A 149 0.61 5.18 7.27
C ILE A 149 1.41 5.90 6.19
N PHE A 150 0.70 6.33 5.16
CA PHE A 150 1.29 6.85 3.94
C PHE A 150 1.24 8.37 3.92
N GLY A 151 2.38 8.97 3.62
CA GLY A 151 2.55 10.33 3.15
C GLY A 151 2.90 10.35 1.66
N ASP A 152 3.29 11.52 1.18
CA ASP A 152 3.68 11.77 -0.20
C ASP A 152 5.10 11.30 -0.53
N ASN A 153 6.02 11.45 0.41
CA ASN A 153 7.44 11.10 0.27
C ASN A 153 7.86 10.04 1.32
N ILE A 154 7.07 9.86 2.37
CA ILE A 154 7.37 9.01 3.52
C ILE A 154 6.23 8.02 3.75
N ILE A 155 6.56 6.76 4.03
CA ILE A 155 5.61 5.80 4.59
C ILE A 155 6.17 5.34 5.93
N ILE A 156 5.44 5.53 7.03
CA ILE A 156 5.84 4.93 8.30
C ILE A 156 5.23 3.54 8.43
N ILE A 157 6.03 2.58 8.90
CA ILE A 157 5.68 1.15 9.00
C ILE A 157 5.86 0.67 10.44
N LYS A 158 4.78 0.19 11.08
CA LYS A 158 4.83 -0.33 12.45
C LYS A 158 5.66 -1.60 12.53
N ASN A 159 6.53 -1.71 13.52
CA ASN A 159 7.56 -2.74 13.66
C ASN A 159 8.44 -2.89 12.40
N GLY A 160 8.63 -1.78 11.69
CA GLY A 160 9.44 -1.70 10.48
C GLY A 160 10.85 -1.20 10.76
N PHE A 161 11.71 -1.34 9.75
CA PHE A 161 13.04 -0.71 9.74
C PHE A 161 13.06 0.43 8.74
N THR A 162 13.94 1.41 8.97
CA THR A 162 14.17 2.48 7.99
C THR A 162 14.78 1.91 6.71
N LYS A 163 14.11 2.16 5.59
CA LYS A 163 14.41 1.64 4.26
C LYS A 163 14.24 2.75 3.23
N MET A 164 14.88 2.56 2.09
CA MET A 164 14.76 3.44 0.93
C MET A 164 14.19 2.65 -0.24
N SER A 165 13.34 3.28 -1.03
CA SER A 165 12.84 2.66 -2.25
C SER A 165 13.99 2.37 -3.21
N LYS A 166 13.82 1.36 -4.06
CA LYS A 166 14.86 0.96 -5.03
C LYS A 166 15.25 2.07 -6.01
N GLY A 167 14.42 3.09 -6.20
CA GLY A 167 14.68 4.21 -7.11
C GLY A 167 15.62 5.28 -6.54
N ILE A 168 15.97 5.20 -5.25
CA ILE A 168 16.87 6.16 -4.60
C ILE A 168 18.31 5.65 -4.79
N HIS A 169 19.06 6.28 -5.69
CA HIS A 169 20.40 5.81 -6.05
C HIS A 169 21.53 6.70 -5.51
N SER A 170 21.32 8.02 -5.44
CA SER A 170 22.37 8.98 -5.07
C SER A 170 22.90 8.75 -3.66
N ASN A 171 24.23 8.69 -3.49
CA ASN A 171 24.84 8.54 -2.17
C ASN A 171 24.55 9.75 -1.28
N GLU A 172 24.58 10.97 -1.82
CA GLU A 172 24.25 12.19 -1.08
C GLU A 172 22.80 12.17 -0.56
N GLY A 173 21.83 11.88 -1.44
CA GLY A 173 20.43 11.73 -1.05
C GLY A 173 20.22 10.64 0.00
N LYS A 174 20.90 9.49 -0.13
CA LYS A 174 20.84 8.44 0.90
C LYS A 174 21.36 8.94 2.24
N THR A 175 22.53 9.57 2.28
CA THR A 175 23.11 10.11 3.51
C THR A 175 22.17 11.11 4.18
N LYS A 176 21.65 12.07 3.41
CA LYS A 176 20.67 13.06 3.88
C LYS A 176 19.43 12.39 4.51
N LEU A 177 18.81 11.44 3.82
CA LEU A 177 17.62 10.75 4.32
C LEU A 177 17.91 9.89 5.56
N TYR A 178 19.12 9.30 5.65
CA TYR A 178 19.58 8.60 6.86
C TYR A 178 19.76 9.56 8.03
N ASP A 179 20.38 10.72 7.82
CA ASP A 179 20.64 11.70 8.86
C ASP A 179 19.34 12.27 9.43
N ILE A 180 18.37 12.58 8.55
CA ILE A 180 17.01 12.95 8.96
C ILE A 180 16.43 11.84 9.83
N ALA A 181 16.39 10.59 9.35
CA ALA A 181 15.81 9.47 10.09
C ALA A 181 16.48 9.22 11.45
N LYS A 182 17.79 9.45 11.57
CA LYS A 182 18.55 9.27 12.82
C LYS A 182 18.20 10.32 13.87
N GLY A 183 17.82 11.53 13.45
CA GLY A 183 17.40 12.61 14.35
C GLY A 183 16.01 12.41 14.96
N LEU A 184 15.30 11.34 14.59
CA LEU A 184 13.88 11.18 14.87
C LEU A 184 13.62 10.01 15.82
N ASN A 185 12.78 10.24 16.84
CA ASN A 185 12.30 9.18 17.72
C ASN A 185 11.04 8.54 17.16
N LEU A 186 11.21 7.46 16.41
CA LEU A 186 10.09 6.74 15.77
C LEU A 186 9.52 5.60 16.64
N LYS A 187 10.03 5.39 17.86
CA LYS A 187 9.63 4.27 18.75
C LYS A 187 9.61 2.93 18.00
N GLU A 188 8.43 2.37 17.78
CA GLU A 188 8.20 1.08 17.10
C GLU A 188 8.05 1.22 15.57
N TRP A 189 8.17 2.41 15.00
CA TRP A 189 7.96 2.66 13.58
C TRP A 189 9.27 2.78 12.81
N GLY A 190 9.30 2.23 11.59
CA GLY A 190 10.37 2.46 10.61
C GLY A 190 9.89 3.36 9.48
N ILE A 191 10.80 4.05 8.80
CA ILE A 191 10.50 4.90 7.64
C ILE A 191 10.79 4.14 6.34
N LEU A 192 9.87 4.16 5.39
CA LEU A 192 10.15 3.86 3.99
C LEU A 192 10.16 5.17 3.20
N TRP A 193 11.34 5.57 2.75
CA TRP A 193 11.52 6.72 1.85
C TRP A 193 11.09 6.35 0.44
N VAL A 194 10.11 7.07 -0.09
CA VAL A 194 9.57 6.87 -1.46
C VAL A 194 10.50 7.54 -2.48
N GLN A 195 10.48 7.06 -3.72
CA GLN A 195 11.28 7.63 -4.81
C GLN A 195 10.97 9.12 -5.00
N GLY A 196 12.00 9.96 -5.06
CA GLY A 196 11.88 11.42 -5.17
C GLY A 196 11.91 12.14 -3.81
N ALA A 197 11.96 11.41 -2.70
CA ALA A 197 12.15 11.99 -1.37
C ALA A 197 13.54 12.65 -1.24
N GLU A 198 14.56 12.12 -1.91
CA GLU A 198 15.91 12.66 -1.91
C GLU A 198 15.98 14.12 -2.41
N ASP A 199 15.11 14.46 -3.36
CA ASP A 199 15.02 15.76 -4.01
C ASP A 199 14.23 16.80 -3.19
N LYS A 200 13.55 16.37 -2.12
CA LYS A 200 12.76 17.27 -1.26
C LYS A 200 13.63 17.98 -0.24
N GLU A 201 13.28 19.21 0.09
CA GLU A 201 13.94 19.92 1.19
C GLU A 201 13.73 19.18 2.51
N GLU A 202 14.75 19.22 3.37
CA GLU A 202 14.73 18.54 4.67
C GLU A 202 13.55 18.98 5.53
N GLU A 203 13.22 20.27 5.49
CA GLU A 203 12.10 20.83 6.24
C GLU A 203 10.75 20.23 5.82
N VAL A 204 10.53 20.04 4.51
CA VAL A 204 9.32 19.42 3.96
C VAL A 204 9.19 17.98 4.47
N LEU A 205 10.29 17.23 4.49
CA LEU A 205 10.29 15.83 4.96
C LEU A 205 10.04 15.73 6.47
N LYS A 206 10.59 16.67 7.26
CA LYS A 206 10.34 16.74 8.70
C LYS A 206 8.87 17.05 9.01
N GLN A 207 8.31 18.06 8.35
CA GLN A 207 6.91 18.43 8.50
C GLN A 207 5.97 17.27 8.13
N GLU A 208 6.22 16.61 7.00
CA GLU A 208 5.44 15.43 6.61
C GLU A 208 5.51 14.31 7.65
N LEU A 209 6.68 14.08 8.26
CA LEU A 209 6.80 13.09 9.31
C LEU A 209 6.03 13.47 10.58
N GLU A 210 6.06 14.74 10.99
CA GLU A 210 5.27 15.23 12.13
C GLU A 210 3.77 15.01 11.89
N GLU A 211 3.29 15.25 10.67
CA GLU A 211 1.91 14.95 10.28
C GLU A 211 1.59 13.45 10.37
N LEU A 212 2.52 12.59 9.92
CA LEU A 212 2.36 11.14 10.01
C LEU A 212 2.34 10.65 11.47
N GLN A 213 3.17 11.23 12.34
CA GLN A 213 3.17 10.95 13.78
C GLN A 213 1.87 11.41 14.45
N LYS A 214 1.32 12.55 14.04
CA LYS A 214 0.02 13.01 14.52
C LYS A 214 -1.10 12.03 14.12
N LYS A 215 -1.11 11.57 12.86
CA LYS A 215 -2.07 10.54 12.38
C LYS A 215 -1.93 9.24 13.18
N GLU A 216 -0.70 8.83 13.49
CA GLU A 216 -0.42 7.65 14.31
C GLU A 216 -1.01 7.79 15.72
N ALA A 217 -0.83 8.96 16.35
CA ALA A 217 -1.40 9.24 17.67
C ALA A 217 -2.93 9.21 17.65
N GLU A 218 -3.57 9.80 16.63
CA GLU A 218 -5.03 9.76 16.44
C GLU A 218 -5.55 8.32 16.24
N ILE A 219 -4.83 7.49 15.46
CA ILE A 219 -5.16 6.07 15.28
C ILE A 219 -5.10 5.33 16.62
N ASN A 220 -4.05 5.54 17.41
CA ASN A 220 -3.90 4.90 18.71
C ASN A 220 -4.97 5.34 19.71
N GLU A 221 -5.31 6.63 19.74
CA GLU A 221 -6.39 7.16 20.59
C GLU A 221 -7.73 6.50 20.27
N LYS A 222 -8.10 6.47 18.99
CA LYS A 222 -9.32 5.78 18.52
C LYS A 222 -9.31 4.29 18.85
N PHE A 223 -8.18 3.61 18.70
CA PHE A 223 -8.03 2.20 19.08
C PHE A 223 -8.16 1.99 20.59
N ASN A 224 -7.66 2.91 21.41
CA ASN A 224 -7.79 2.79 22.87
C ASN A 224 -9.25 2.96 23.31
N ASN A 225 -10.02 3.80 22.62
CA ASN A 225 -11.42 4.08 22.92
C ASN A 225 -12.43 3.15 22.22
N CYS A 226 -11.99 2.28 21.29
CA CYS A 226 -12.89 1.30 20.67
C CYS A 226 -13.25 0.17 21.65
N ASN A 227 -14.55 -0.13 21.69
CA ASN A 227 -15.13 -1.25 22.44
C ASN A 227 -15.79 -2.30 21.53
N GLU A 228 -16.07 -1.92 20.28
CA GLU A 228 -16.70 -2.75 19.26
C GLU A 228 -15.89 -2.66 17.96
N PRO A 229 -16.05 -3.64 17.04
CA PRO A 229 -15.42 -3.56 15.73
C PRO A 229 -15.73 -2.24 15.03
N SER A 230 -14.70 -1.48 14.64
CA SER A 230 -14.88 -0.16 14.04
C SER A 230 -13.77 0.18 13.05
N ILE A 231 -14.07 1.07 12.12
CA ILE A 231 -13.06 1.65 11.22
C ILE A 231 -12.39 2.82 11.95
N ILE A 232 -11.07 2.74 12.12
CA ILE A 232 -10.29 3.76 12.83
C ILE A 232 -9.77 4.82 11.85
N TYR A 233 -9.29 4.35 10.70
CA TYR A 233 -8.68 5.19 9.69
C TYR A 233 -9.00 4.64 8.31
N GLU A 234 -9.49 5.53 7.45
CA GLU A 234 -9.71 5.26 6.05
C GLU A 234 -8.79 6.14 5.22
N ARG A 235 -8.17 5.52 4.22
CA ARG A 235 -7.62 6.23 3.08
C ARG A 235 -8.47 5.83 1.88
N HIS A 236 -8.93 6.81 1.11
CA HIS A 236 -9.60 6.54 -0.16
C HIS A 236 -8.55 6.18 -1.22
N GLU A 237 -7.91 5.02 -1.07
CA GLU A 237 -7.18 4.37 -2.14
C GLU A 237 -7.98 3.18 -2.62
N GLN A 238 -8.63 3.38 -3.77
CA GLN A 238 -9.30 2.30 -4.47
C GLN A 238 -8.21 1.48 -5.16
N ILE A 239 -8.09 0.22 -4.78
CA ILE A 239 -7.40 -0.76 -5.59
C ILE A 239 -8.42 -1.38 -6.53
N LEU A 240 -8.11 -1.34 -7.82
CA LEU A 240 -8.78 -2.22 -8.75
C LEU A 240 -7.86 -3.39 -9.12
N TYR A 241 -8.34 -4.61 -8.90
CA TYR A 241 -7.62 -5.83 -9.26
C TYR A 241 -8.15 -6.42 -10.57
N ILE A 242 -7.23 -6.85 -11.44
CA ILE A 242 -7.53 -7.54 -12.71
C ILE A 242 -7.16 -9.02 -12.59
N VAL A 243 -8.12 -9.93 -12.42
CA VAL A 243 -7.85 -11.38 -12.50
C VAL A 243 -7.89 -11.81 -13.96
N ARG A 244 -6.84 -12.50 -14.42
CA ARG A 244 -6.87 -13.20 -15.71
C ARG A 244 -7.96 -14.28 -15.67
N SER A 245 -8.90 -14.33 -16.64
CA SER A 245 -9.72 -15.55 -16.74
C SER A 245 -8.81 -16.74 -17.08
N LYS A 246 -9.15 -17.90 -16.51
CA LYS A 246 -8.64 -19.18 -16.99
C LYS A 246 -8.91 -19.34 -18.49
#